data_AF-A0A6N7G152-F1
#
_entry.id   AF-A0A6N7G152-F1
#
_cell.length_a   1.000
_cell.length_b   1.000
_cell.length_c   1.000
_cell.angle_alpha   90.00
_cell.angle_beta   90.00
_cell.angle_gamma   90.00
#
_symmetry.space_group_name_H-M   'P 1'
#
loop_
_entity.id
_entity.type
_entity.pdbx_description
1 polymer ?
#
loop_
_entity_poly.entity_id
_entity_poly.type
_entity_poly.pdbx_seq_one_letter_code
_entity_poly.pdbx_strand_id
1 'polypeptide(L)'
;MRGRAFERLAAGTYQNWRDVADLAMRSNTSDPDVTKYNATTRKTCFSRLIYLVNTRTNQVVRTAVVRMIVSSKNNIITSYPGAHCK
;
A
#
# COMPACT_ATOMS: atom_id res chain seq x y z
N MET A 1 -0.88 -17.76 4.29
CA MET A 1 0.21 -16.78 4.04
C MET A 1 -0.08 -15.50 4.82
N ARG A 2 0.72 -15.19 5.84
CA ARG A 2 0.55 -14.01 6.72
C ARG A 2 0.87 -12.73 5.93
N GLY A 3 -0.14 -11.89 5.68
CA GLY A 3 0.08 -10.53 5.20
C GLY A 3 0.99 -9.80 6.19
N ARG A 4 2.11 -9.25 5.71
CA ARG A 4 3.03 -8.49 6.56
C ARG A 4 2.31 -7.19 6.90
N ALA A 5 1.86 -7.08 8.14
CA ALA A 5 1.04 -5.98 8.63
C ALA A 5 1.84 -4.65 8.62
N PHE A 6 1.16 -3.51 8.47
CA PHE A 6 1.77 -2.18 8.34
C PHE A 6 2.64 -1.79 9.55
N GLU A 7 2.42 -2.41 10.70
CA GLU A 7 3.23 -2.31 11.92
C GLU A 7 4.70 -2.67 11.65
N ARG A 8 4.96 -3.68 10.81
CA ARG A 8 6.33 -4.06 10.44
C ARG A 8 6.98 -3.05 9.49
N LEU A 9 6.17 -2.36 8.69
CA LEU A 9 6.66 -1.31 7.80
C LEU A 9 6.97 -0.04 8.58
N ALA A 10 6.20 0.27 9.62
CA ALA A 10 6.42 1.41 10.50
C ALA A 10 7.68 1.27 11.40
N ALA A 11 8.17 0.06 11.58
CA ALA A 11 9.40 -0.17 12.35
C ALA A 11 10.59 0.59 11.71
N GLY A 12 11.16 1.53 12.48
CA GLY A 12 12.29 2.35 12.06
C GLY A 12 11.94 3.61 11.25
N THR A 13 10.67 3.83 10.92
CA THR A 13 10.23 5.05 10.20
C THR A 13 9.93 6.23 11.13
N TYR A 14 9.86 6.00 12.45
CA TYR A 14 9.38 6.99 13.44
C TYR A 14 7.95 7.50 13.14
N GLN A 15 7.10 6.66 12.52
CA GLN A 15 5.70 6.97 12.21
C GLN A 15 4.75 5.96 12.86
N ASN A 16 3.48 6.33 13.03
CA ASN A 16 2.45 5.37 13.41
C ASN A 16 2.20 4.40 12.24
N TRP A 17 1.89 3.15 12.54
CA TRP A 17 1.53 2.18 11.49
C TRP A 17 0.31 2.60 10.68
N ARG A 18 -0.61 3.37 11.29
CA ARG A 18 -1.77 3.94 10.60
C ARG A 18 -1.35 4.99 9.57
N ASP A 19 -0.36 5.81 9.87
CA ASP A 19 0.16 6.82 8.93
C ASP A 19 0.80 6.15 7.71
N VAL A 20 1.55 5.07 7.94
CA VAL A 20 2.14 4.27 6.86
C VAL A 20 1.04 3.62 6.00
N ALA A 21 -0.03 3.12 6.63
CA ALA A 21 -1.17 2.55 5.91
C ALA A 21 -1.91 3.61 5.08
N ASP A 22 -2.16 4.79 5.65
CA ASP A 22 -2.80 5.91 4.97
C ASP A 22 -1.96 6.41 3.79
N LEU A 23 -0.66 6.64 4.01
CA LEU A 23 0.29 6.96 2.96
C LEU A 23 0.20 5.95 1.81
N ALA A 24 0.22 4.65 2.13
CA ALA A 24 0.18 3.62 1.11
C ALA A 24 -1.14 3.58 0.32
N MET A 25 -2.28 3.79 0.99
CA MET A 25 -3.58 3.90 0.34
C MET A 25 -3.64 5.14 -0.55
N ARG A 26 -3.24 6.30 -0.02
CA ARG A 26 -3.17 7.57 -0.75
C ARG A 26 -2.29 7.47 -1.98
N SER A 27 -1.08 6.92 -1.85
CA SER A 27 -0.17 6.80 -2.98
C SER A 27 -0.70 5.83 -4.04
N ASN A 28 -1.40 4.76 -3.66
CA ASN A 28 -2.06 3.86 -4.61
C ASN A 28 -3.27 4.48 -5.31
N THR A 29 -4.04 5.34 -4.63
CA THR A 29 -5.19 6.03 -5.26
C THR A 29 -4.75 7.19 -6.14
N SER A 30 -3.66 7.88 -5.80
CA SER A 30 -3.19 9.04 -6.55
C SER A 30 -2.38 8.69 -7.79
N ASP A 31 -1.50 7.69 -7.68
CA ASP A 31 -0.47 7.39 -8.70
C ASP A 31 0.00 5.93 -8.57
N PRO A 32 -0.80 4.96 -9.02
CA PRO A 32 -0.44 3.55 -8.94
C PRO A 32 0.56 3.14 -10.03
N ASP A 33 1.62 2.39 -9.67
CA ASP A 33 2.53 1.79 -10.67
C ASP A 33 1.80 0.78 -11.57
N VAL A 34 0.86 0.02 -10.99
CA VAL A 34 0.08 -0.99 -11.70
C VAL A 34 -1.39 -0.89 -11.30
N THR A 35 -2.25 -0.82 -12.32
CA THR A 35 -3.71 -0.93 -12.19
C THR A 35 -4.21 -2.16 -12.97
N LYS A 36 -4.99 -3.03 -12.32
CA LYS A 36 -5.59 -4.23 -12.92
C LYS A 36 -7.06 -4.35 -12.56
N TYR A 37 -7.93 -4.36 -13.56
CA TYR A 37 -9.35 -4.64 -13.38
C TYR A 37 -9.63 -6.13 -13.51
N ASN A 38 -10.43 -6.68 -12.59
CA ASN A 38 -10.91 -8.06 -12.64
C ASN A 38 -12.41 -8.07 -12.97
N ALA A 39 -12.75 -8.50 -14.20
CA ALA A 39 -14.14 -8.49 -14.69
C ALA A 39 -15.06 -9.45 -13.92
N THR A 40 -14.56 -10.61 -13.48
CA THR A 40 -15.33 -11.62 -12.73
C THR A 40 -15.81 -11.09 -11.39
N THR A 41 -14.92 -10.41 -10.65
CA THR A 41 -15.22 -9.89 -9.31
C THR A 41 -15.68 -8.44 -9.31
N ARG A 42 -15.59 -7.76 -10.47
CA ARG A 42 -15.83 -6.31 -10.62
C ARG A 42 -15.05 -5.48 -9.60
N LYS A 43 -13.78 -5.83 -9.39
CA LYS A 43 -12.85 -5.16 -8.47
C LYS A 43 -11.64 -4.66 -9.25
N THR A 44 -11.13 -3.51 -8.84
CA THR A 44 -9.88 -2.95 -9.36
C THR A 44 -8.78 -3.13 -8.32
N CYS A 45 -7.65 -3.65 -8.77
CA CYS A 45 -6.44 -3.77 -7.99
C CYS A 45 -5.49 -2.64 -8.38
N PHE A 46 -5.03 -1.88 -7.39
CA PHE A 46 -3.96 -0.91 -7.51
C PHE A 46 -2.75 -1.40 -6.73
N SER A 47 -1.56 -1.17 -7.23
CA SER A 47 -0.35 -1.45 -6.46
C SER A 47 0.79 -0.55 -6.87
N ARG A 48 1.64 -0.20 -5.90
CA ARG A 48 2.85 0.56 -6.14
C ARG A 48 3.94 0.25 -5.13
N LEU A 49 5.19 0.54 -5.49
CA LEU A 49 6.31 0.66 -4.58
C LEU A 49 6.19 1.97 -3.79
N ILE A 50 6.31 1.88 -2.47
CA ILE A 50 6.44 3.03 -1.57
C ILE A 50 7.82 3.03 -0.92
N TYR A 51 8.32 4.23 -0.66
CA TYR A 51 9.55 4.46 0.08
C TYR A 51 9.18 4.86 1.51
N LEU A 52 9.70 4.12 2.48
CA LEU A 52 9.47 4.36 3.88
C LEU A 52 10.64 5.15 4.43
N VAL A 53 10.34 6.37 4.86
CA VAL A 53 11.33 7.35 5.33
C VAL A 53 11.27 7.42 6.85
N ASN A 54 12.44 7.45 7.48
CA ASN A 54 12.58 7.86 8.86
C ASN A 54 12.36 9.37 8.97
N THR A 55 11.28 9.79 9.62
CA THR A 55 10.90 11.21 9.71
C THR A 55 11.83 12.04 10.60
N ARG A 56 12.68 11.40 11.43
CA ARG A 56 13.70 12.08 12.25
C ARG A 56 14.98 12.35 11.47
N THR A 57 15.41 11.41 10.62
CA THR A 57 16.69 11.52 9.88
C THR A 57 16.51 11.83 8.40
N ASN A 58 15.28 11.83 7.90
CA ASN A 58 14.93 11.93 6.47
C ASN A 58 15.59 10.90 5.57
N GLN A 59 16.00 9.75 6.13
CA GLN A 59 16.60 8.66 5.37
C GLN A 59 15.56 7.61 4.99
N VAL A 60 15.66 7.08 3.77
CA VAL A 60 14.87 5.91 3.37
C VAL A 60 15.38 4.71 4.15
N VAL A 61 14.51 4.12 4.96
CA VAL A 61 14.83 2.95 5.79
C VAL A 61 14.38 1.64 5.15
N ARG A 62 13.38 1.69 4.27
CA ARG A 62 12.81 0.51 3.62
C ARG A 62 12.02 0.90 2.38
N THR A 63 11.84 -0.04 1.46
CA THR A 63 10.83 0.03 0.40
C THR A 63 9.89 -1.16 0.50
N ALA A 64 8.65 -0.98 0.05
CA ALA A 64 7.66 -2.04 0.03
C ALA A 64 6.66 -1.81 -1.10
N VAL A 65 6.25 -2.89 -1.78
CA VAL A 65 5.09 -2.83 -2.67
C VAL A 65 3.83 -2.96 -1.83
N VAL A 66 2.88 -2.06 -2.01
CA VAL A 66 1.57 -2.11 -1.35
C VAL A 66 0.49 -2.32 -2.39
N ARG A 67 -0.40 -3.27 -2.12
CA ARG A 67 -1.53 -3.63 -2.97
C ARG A 67 -2.82 -3.18 -2.30
N MET A 68 -3.71 -2.61 -3.09
CA MET A 68 -5.02 -2.13 -2.66
C MET A 68 -6.10 -2.65 -3.61
N ILE A 69 -7.17 -3.21 -3.04
CA ILE A 69 -8.32 -3.70 -3.80
C ILE A 69 -9.49 -2.76 -3.55
N VAL A 70 -10.05 -2.25 -4.63
CA VAL A 70 -11.19 -1.33 -4.63
C VAL A 70 -12.37 -2.00 -5.31
N SER A 71 -13.54 -1.86 -4.72
CA SER A 71 -14.80 -2.33 -5.30
C SER A 71 -15.24 -1.46 -6.48
N SER A 72 -16.16 -1.96 -7.31
CA SER A 72 -16.84 -1.17 -8.35
C SER A 72 -17.60 0.06 -7.82
N LYS A 73 -17.89 0.13 -6.51
CA LYS A 73 -18.53 1.28 -5.86
C LYS A 73 -17.50 2.29 -5.29
N ASN A 74 -16.25 2.22 -5.73
CA ASN A 74 -15.13 3.05 -5.26
C ASN A 74 -14.78 2.90 -3.76
N ASN A 75 -15.32 1.89 -3.07
CA ASN A 75 -14.91 1.58 -1.70
C ASN A 75 -13.64 0.74 -1.68
N ILE A 76 -12.66 1.14 -0.87
CA ILE A 76 -11.46 0.33 -0.58
C ILE A 76 -11.91 -0.90 0.24
N ILE A 77 -11.68 -2.10 -0.30
CA ILE A 77 -12.00 -3.37 0.37
C ILE A 77 -10.85 -3.77 1.28
N THR A 78 -9.61 -3.66 0.79
CA THR A 78 -8.42 -4.02 1.55
C THR A 78 -7.18 -3.33 0.99
N SER A 79 -6.22 -3.04 1.85
CA SER A 79 -4.88 -2.55 1.49
C SER A 79 -3.87 -3.32 2.33
N TYR A 80 -2.82 -3.84 1.69
CA TYR A 80 -1.81 -4.64 2.37
C TYR A 80 -0.47 -4.65 1.61
N PRO A 81 0.66 -4.72 2.34
CA PRO A 81 1.97 -4.95 1.73
C PRO A 81 2.06 -6.32 1.04
N GLY A 82 2.60 -6.38 -0.17
CA GLY A 82 2.62 -7.59 -0.98
C GLY A 82 3.43 -7.45 -2.26
N ALA A 83 3.06 -8.21 -3.29
CA ALA A 83 3.57 -8.04 -4.65
C ALA A 83 2.60 -7.17 -5.46
N HIS A 84 3.05 -6.70 -6.63
CA HIS A 84 2.20 -5.95 -7.55
C HIS A 84 0.95 -6.75 -7.96
N CYS A 85 -0.09 -6.02 -8.36
CA CYS A 85 -1.26 -6.58 -9.00
C CYS A 85 -0.85 -7.42 -10.21
N LYS A 86 -1.51 -8.57 -10.36
CA LYS A 86 -1.36 -9.48 -11.49
C LYS A 86 -2.70 -9.54 -12.22
#